data_AF-A0A0D2WWC8-F1
#
_entry.id   AF-A0A0D2WWC8-F1
#
_cell.length_a   1.000
_cell.length_b   1.000
_cell.length_c   1.000
_cell.angle_alpha   90.00
_cell.angle_beta   90.00
_cell.angle_gamma   90.00
#
_symmetry.space_group_name_H-M   'P 1'
#
loop_
_entity.id
_entity.type
_entity.pdbx_description
1 polymer ?
#
loop_
_entity_poly.entity_id
_entity_poly.type
_entity_poly.pdbx_seq_one_letter_code
_entity_poly.pdbx_strand_id
1 'polypeptide(L)'
;MEQQETQTDDQADARSHEDPAPDDAAAHQADDEDMQPAAAAASAPARKRGRPPKKRRGGTGVDGSAAPSAEPGPARAASISAVRSRAAAAATTAEATGSGSAADVSPEFKDLRALLAHAERLAASVTNTAGLVANESILLREYVTERDALLEERASRLRDVAEITEDYEAINAGLQQLVDERDQLRAEINRLQTHIYTPLKDRIDQVRLQAGMAKLPTLQDEHDARVSEYLQQRRSGAIL
;
A
#
# COMPACT_ATOMS: atom_id res chain seq x y z
N MET A 1 11.74 45.28 48.09
CA MET A 1 10.92 45.32 46.86
C MET A 1 11.13 43.99 46.17
N GLU A 2 10.16 43.18 45.83
CA GLU A 2 8.72 43.21 46.02
C GLU A 2 8.27 41.86 45.42
N GLN A 3 7.54 41.07 46.21
CA GLN A 3 6.44 40.19 45.79
C GLN A 3 6.75 39.05 44.79
N GLN A 4 6.59 37.79 45.20
CA GLN A 4 5.40 36.94 44.95
C GLN A 4 5.27 36.60 43.44
N GLU A 5 4.96 35.39 42.97
CA GLU A 5 3.94 34.47 43.44
C GLU A 5 4.09 33.14 42.67
N THR A 6 3.65 32.08 43.32
CA THR A 6 3.53 30.69 42.85
C THR A 6 2.48 30.54 41.75
N GLN A 7 2.71 29.68 40.73
CA GLN A 7 1.61 28.88 40.19
C GLN A 7 2.11 27.60 39.51
N THR A 8 1.92 26.51 40.25
CA THR A 8 1.78 25.13 39.81
C THR A 8 0.46 24.97 39.08
N ASP A 9 0.49 24.59 37.81
CA ASP A 9 -0.67 24.00 37.14
C ASP A 9 -0.38 22.54 36.82
N ASP A 10 -0.86 21.71 37.74
CA ASP A 10 -1.27 20.33 37.52
C ASP A 10 -2.33 20.32 36.39
N GLN A 11 -1.97 19.88 35.19
CA GLN A 11 -2.96 19.37 34.24
C GLN A 11 -2.96 17.85 34.26
N ALA A 12 -4.02 17.37 34.88
CA ALA A 12 -4.35 16.01 35.18
C ALA A 12 -4.48 15.11 33.94
N ASP A 13 -4.05 13.88 34.17
CA ASP A 13 -4.48 12.64 33.53
C ASP A 13 -5.95 12.67 33.08
N ALA A 14 -6.17 12.65 31.77
CA ALA A 14 -7.36 12.05 31.17
C ALA A 14 -6.93 10.77 30.45
N ARG A 15 -6.58 9.75 31.24
CA ARG A 15 -6.51 8.37 30.76
C ARG A 15 -7.92 7.92 30.43
N SER A 16 -8.28 8.00 29.16
CA SER A 16 -9.40 7.28 28.58
C SER A 16 -9.16 5.79 28.75
N HIS A 17 -9.74 5.27 29.83
CA HIS A 17 -9.90 3.87 30.15
C HIS A 17 -11.01 3.35 29.22
N GLU A 18 -10.64 2.88 28.03
CA GLU A 18 -11.55 2.12 27.18
C GLU A 18 -11.60 0.68 27.72
N ASP A 19 -12.82 0.28 28.07
CA ASP A 19 -13.20 -1.05 28.54
C ASP A 19 -12.72 -2.15 27.57
N PRO A 20 -12.00 -3.18 28.05
CA PRO A 20 -11.86 -4.42 27.31
C PRO A 20 -13.20 -5.16 27.32
N ALA A 21 -13.76 -5.36 26.12
CA ALA A 21 -14.96 -6.18 25.91
C ALA A 21 -14.77 -7.60 26.49
N PRO A 22 -15.82 -8.18 27.09
CA PRO A 22 -15.76 -9.49 27.73
C PRO A 22 -15.63 -10.64 26.73
N ASP A 23 -14.92 -11.67 27.21
CA ASP A 23 -14.70 -13.01 26.67
C ASP A 23 -15.89 -13.60 25.89
N ASP A 24 -15.73 -13.71 24.57
CA ASP A 24 -16.42 -14.75 23.81
C ASP A 24 -15.60 -16.04 23.89
N ALA A 25 -15.87 -16.76 24.98
CA ALA A 25 -15.61 -18.17 25.12
C ALA A 25 -16.39 -18.95 24.05
N ALA A 26 -15.78 -19.13 22.87
CA ALA A 26 -16.19 -20.14 21.91
C ALA A 26 -15.11 -21.22 21.83
N ALA A 27 -15.33 -22.25 22.64
CA ALA A 27 -14.68 -23.54 22.54
C ALA A 27 -14.72 -24.06 21.10
N HIS A 28 -13.56 -24.28 20.49
CA HIS A 28 -13.44 -25.27 19.43
C HIS A 28 -12.43 -26.33 19.79
N GLN A 29 -12.90 -27.55 19.56
CA GLN A 29 -12.36 -28.81 20.00
C GLN A 29 -10.92 -29.02 19.60
N ALA A 30 -10.18 -29.60 20.55
CA ALA A 30 -9.03 -30.41 20.28
C ALA A 30 -9.45 -31.58 19.40
N ASP A 31 -8.88 -31.65 18.20
CA ASP A 31 -8.64 -32.91 17.52
C ASP A 31 -7.13 -33.19 17.63
N ASP A 32 -6.83 -34.00 18.64
CA ASP A 32 -5.69 -34.91 18.68
C ASP A 32 -5.74 -35.82 17.44
N GLU A 33 -4.86 -35.66 16.46
CA GLU A 33 -4.34 -36.80 15.68
C GLU A 33 -2.88 -36.58 15.26
N ASP A 34 -2.08 -37.61 15.52
CA ASP A 34 -0.82 -37.96 14.87
C ASP A 34 0.49 -37.26 15.24
N MET A 35 0.93 -37.67 16.43
CA MET A 35 2.26 -38.21 16.73
C MET A 35 2.99 -38.86 15.52
N GLN A 36 4.01 -38.20 14.98
CA GLN A 36 5.16 -38.88 14.34
C GLN A 36 6.49 -38.30 14.86
N PRO A 37 7.37 -39.12 15.45
CA PRO A 37 8.66 -38.66 15.93
C PRO A 37 9.80 -38.88 14.91
N ALA A 38 10.80 -38.01 15.06
CA ALA A 38 12.22 -38.24 14.79
C ALA A 38 12.72 -38.24 13.34
N ALA A 39 13.46 -37.19 12.99
CA ALA A 39 14.85 -37.37 12.54
C ALA A 39 15.64 -36.06 12.71
N ALA A 40 16.48 -36.03 13.74
CA ALA A 40 17.56 -35.07 13.85
C ALA A 40 18.58 -35.31 12.73
N ALA A 41 18.79 -34.30 11.87
CA ALA A 41 19.97 -34.21 11.04
C ALA A 41 20.54 -32.80 11.19
N ALA A 42 21.54 -32.72 12.07
CA ALA A 42 22.47 -31.60 12.12
C ALA A 42 23.14 -31.46 10.75
N SER A 43 22.91 -30.33 10.08
CA SER A 43 23.69 -29.90 8.92
C SER A 43 24.11 -28.45 9.10
N ALA A 44 25.39 -28.24 8.84
CA ALA A 44 26.22 -27.11 9.26
C ALA A 44 25.75 -25.73 8.76
N PRO A 45 26.17 -24.63 9.44
CA PRO A 45 26.01 -23.29 8.93
C PRO A 45 26.95 -23.07 7.73
N ALA A 46 26.40 -23.24 6.52
CA ALA A 46 27.03 -22.75 5.31
C ALA A 46 27.11 -21.22 5.41
N ARG A 47 28.31 -20.72 5.70
CA ARG A 47 28.69 -19.30 5.57
C ARG A 47 28.40 -18.86 4.14
N LYS A 48 27.22 -18.29 3.89
CA LYS A 48 26.93 -17.54 2.67
C LYS A 48 27.85 -16.34 2.64
N ARG A 49 28.92 -16.49 1.86
CA ARG A 49 29.80 -15.41 1.44
C ARG A 49 28.95 -14.24 0.95
N GLY A 50 29.22 -13.06 1.49
CA GLY A 50 28.58 -11.81 1.13
C GLY A 50 28.45 -11.67 -0.38
N ARG A 51 27.21 -11.60 -0.83
CA ARG A 51 26.91 -11.16 -2.19
C ARG A 51 27.20 -9.65 -2.20
N PRO A 52 28.07 -9.15 -3.08
CA PRO A 52 28.33 -7.72 -3.16
C PRO A 52 27.03 -6.99 -3.55
N PRO A 53 26.78 -5.78 -3.02
CA PRO A 53 25.65 -4.97 -3.44
C PRO A 53 25.77 -4.71 -4.94
N LYS A 54 24.78 -5.18 -5.72
CA LYS A 54 24.64 -4.80 -7.12
C LYS A 54 24.49 -3.28 -7.14
N LYS A 55 25.51 -2.59 -7.63
CA LYS A 55 25.43 -1.18 -8.02
C LYS A 55 24.27 -1.05 -9.01
N ARG A 56 23.10 -0.61 -8.53
CA ARG A 56 22.03 -0.14 -9.39
C ARG A 56 22.58 1.13 -10.05
N ARG A 57 22.97 0.98 -11.31
CA ARG A 57 23.20 2.08 -12.25
C ARG A 57 22.03 3.06 -12.10
N GLY A 58 22.36 4.32 -11.86
CA GLY A 58 21.41 5.40 -12.03
C GLY A 58 20.87 5.39 -13.46
N GLY A 59 19.57 5.16 -13.59
CA GLY A 59 18.76 5.86 -14.58
C GLY A 59 18.16 7.05 -13.84
N THR A 60 18.58 8.28 -14.11
CA THR A 60 18.09 9.13 -15.20
C THR A 60 16.57 9.03 -15.36
N GLY A 61 15.88 10.06 -14.84
CA GLY A 61 14.63 10.56 -15.38
C GLY A 61 13.45 9.59 -15.32
N VAL A 62 12.71 9.63 -14.21
CA VAL A 62 11.26 9.49 -14.31
C VAL A 62 10.71 10.87 -14.06
N ASP A 63 10.41 11.53 -15.18
CA ASP A 63 9.53 12.68 -15.22
C ASP A 63 8.29 12.38 -14.37
N GLY A 64 7.89 13.38 -13.58
CA GLY A 64 6.59 13.40 -12.91
C GLY A 64 5.49 13.37 -13.96
N SER A 65 5.19 12.18 -14.46
CA SER A 65 3.94 11.89 -15.15
C SER A 65 2.88 11.82 -14.08
N ALA A 66 2.23 12.97 -13.85
CA ALA A 66 1.02 13.07 -13.07
C ALA A 66 0.05 11.98 -13.54
N ALA A 67 -0.18 11.01 -12.67
CA ALA A 67 -1.21 10.02 -12.87
C ALA A 67 -2.53 10.77 -13.12
N PRO A 68 -3.23 10.54 -14.24
CA PRO A 68 -4.59 11.00 -14.34
C PRO A 68 -5.38 10.19 -13.31
N SER A 69 -5.84 10.87 -12.24
CA SER A 69 -6.96 10.40 -11.42
C SER A 69 -8.17 10.20 -12.32
N ALA A 70 -8.21 9.06 -12.99
CA ALA A 70 -9.41 8.55 -13.60
C ALA A 70 -10.21 7.92 -12.47
N GLU A 71 -11.02 8.74 -11.79
CA GLU A 71 -12.17 8.20 -11.08
C GLU A 71 -13.11 7.62 -12.15
N PRO A 72 -13.38 6.30 -12.19
CA PRO A 72 -14.53 5.78 -12.91
C PRO A 72 -15.76 6.10 -12.07
N GLY A 73 -16.19 7.36 -12.13
CA GLY A 73 -17.42 7.79 -11.46
C GLY A 73 -18.62 7.00 -12.01
N PRO A 74 -19.64 6.70 -11.20
CA PRO A 74 -20.87 5.97 -11.57
C PRO A 74 -21.76 6.71 -12.60
N ALA A 75 -21.26 7.76 -13.25
CA ALA A 75 -22.02 8.65 -14.13
C ALA A 75 -22.38 8.05 -15.50
N ARG A 76 -21.83 6.89 -15.89
CA ARG A 76 -22.18 6.25 -17.18
C ARG A 76 -23.38 5.31 -17.12
N ALA A 77 -23.82 4.87 -15.93
CA ALA A 77 -25.01 4.04 -15.79
C ALA A 77 -26.32 4.81 -16.03
N ALA A 78 -26.31 6.15 -15.87
CA ALA A 78 -27.52 6.97 -15.97
C ALA A 78 -27.96 7.31 -17.41
N SER A 79 -27.09 7.14 -18.42
CA SER A 79 -27.36 7.60 -19.79
C SER A 79 -28.16 6.63 -20.66
N ILE A 80 -28.33 5.36 -20.24
CA ILE A 80 -28.94 4.31 -21.07
C ILE A 80 -30.47 4.24 -20.90
N SER A 81 -31.01 4.74 -19.78
CA SER A 81 -32.47 4.78 -19.55
C SER A 81 -33.23 5.70 -20.52
N ALA A 82 -32.55 6.68 -21.15
CA ALA A 82 -33.20 7.65 -22.03
C ALA A 82 -33.50 7.11 -23.45
N VAL A 83 -32.78 6.08 -23.92
CA VAL A 83 -32.97 5.53 -25.28
C VAL A 83 -34.22 4.64 -25.35
N ARG A 84 -34.58 3.94 -24.26
CA ARG A 84 -35.81 3.14 -24.17
C ARG A 84 -37.09 3.98 -24.40
N SER A 85 -37.09 5.23 -23.99
CA SER A 85 -38.26 6.12 -24.12
C SER A 85 -38.50 6.62 -25.54
N ARG A 86 -37.50 6.59 -26.43
CA ARG A 86 -37.61 7.17 -27.78
C ARG A 86 -38.11 6.17 -28.83
N ALA A 87 -37.89 4.88 -28.64
CA ALA A 87 -38.35 3.84 -29.56
C ALA A 87 -39.88 3.61 -29.51
N ALA A 88 -40.52 3.90 -28.36
CA ALA A 88 -41.98 3.77 -28.23
C ALA A 88 -42.78 4.88 -28.95
N ALA A 89 -42.17 6.03 -29.22
CA ALA A 89 -42.87 7.20 -29.79
C ALA A 89 -42.92 7.21 -31.33
N ALA A 90 -42.13 6.36 -32.02
CA ALA A 90 -42.08 6.34 -33.48
C ALA A 90 -43.15 5.44 -34.14
N ALA A 91 -43.91 4.67 -33.35
CA ALA A 91 -44.90 3.70 -33.86
C ALA A 91 -46.31 4.29 -34.05
N THR A 92 -46.55 5.56 -33.74
CA THR A 92 -47.91 6.15 -33.70
C THR A 92 -48.23 7.17 -34.80
N THR A 93 -47.41 7.30 -35.86
CA THR A 93 -47.57 8.36 -36.89
C THR A 93 -47.67 7.85 -38.34
N ALA A 94 -48.33 6.71 -38.57
CA ALA A 94 -48.53 6.17 -39.91
C ALA A 94 -49.96 5.68 -40.23
N GLU A 95 -51.00 6.31 -39.66
CA GLU A 95 -52.40 6.07 -40.06
C GLU A 95 -53.09 7.36 -40.51
N ALA A 96 -52.73 7.88 -41.69
CA ALA A 96 -53.53 8.90 -42.36
C ALA A 96 -53.15 9.02 -43.84
N THR A 97 -53.60 8.11 -44.71
CA THR A 97 -53.88 8.40 -46.14
C THR A 97 -54.42 7.14 -46.83
N GLY A 98 -55.70 7.17 -47.23
CA GLY A 98 -56.30 6.07 -48.01
C GLY A 98 -57.83 5.99 -47.93
N SER A 99 -58.53 7.12 -48.09
CA SER A 99 -59.99 7.14 -48.25
C SER A 99 -60.36 6.79 -49.69
N GLY A 100 -60.77 5.53 -49.91
CA GLY A 100 -61.26 5.05 -51.21
C GLY A 100 -62.17 3.82 -51.04
N SER A 101 -63.48 4.07 -51.07
CA SER A 101 -64.60 3.15 -51.35
C SER A 101 -64.40 1.65 -51.01
N ALA A 102 -64.84 1.23 -49.82
CA ALA A 102 -64.72 -0.14 -49.31
C ALA A 102 -66.09 -0.76 -48.92
N ALA A 103 -67.10 -0.63 -49.78
CA ALA A 103 -68.43 -1.13 -49.46
C ALA A 103 -68.64 -2.64 -49.70
N ASP A 104 -67.82 -3.32 -50.51
CA ASP A 104 -67.98 -4.76 -50.81
C ASP A 104 -66.65 -5.52 -50.88
N VAL A 105 -65.84 -5.45 -49.81
CA VAL A 105 -64.66 -6.32 -49.68
C VAL A 105 -65.06 -7.57 -48.89
N SER A 106 -64.97 -8.74 -49.55
CA SER A 106 -65.29 -10.06 -48.96
C SER A 106 -64.63 -10.24 -47.58
N PRO A 107 -65.32 -10.85 -46.58
CA PRO A 107 -64.83 -11.01 -45.21
C PRO A 107 -63.43 -11.65 -45.13
N GLU A 108 -63.10 -12.56 -46.06
CA GLU A 108 -61.79 -13.22 -46.13
C GLU A 108 -60.62 -12.23 -46.31
N PHE A 109 -60.81 -11.14 -47.06
CA PHE A 109 -59.78 -10.12 -47.24
C PHE A 109 -59.58 -9.24 -46.00
N LYS A 110 -60.60 -9.12 -45.13
CA LYS A 110 -60.46 -8.40 -43.85
C LYS A 110 -59.58 -9.18 -42.89
N ASP A 111 -59.78 -10.49 -42.82
CA ASP A 111 -58.97 -11.39 -42.00
C ASP A 111 -57.51 -11.42 -42.50
N LEU A 112 -57.29 -11.46 -43.81
CA LEU A 112 -55.94 -11.39 -44.39
C LEU A 112 -55.23 -10.08 -44.05
N ARG A 113 -55.92 -8.93 -44.09
CA ARG A 113 -55.35 -7.65 -43.67
C ARG A 113 -55.03 -7.61 -42.18
N ALA A 114 -55.89 -8.17 -41.34
CA ALA A 114 -55.64 -8.25 -39.90
C ALA A 114 -54.43 -9.15 -39.58
N LEU A 115 -54.30 -10.29 -40.27
CA LEU A 115 -53.13 -11.17 -40.16
C LEU A 115 -51.86 -10.49 -40.64
N LEU A 116 -51.91 -9.74 -41.75
CA LEU A 116 -50.76 -8.98 -42.24
C LEU A 116 -50.31 -7.91 -41.24
N ALA A 117 -51.23 -7.10 -40.73
CA ALA A 117 -50.94 -6.09 -39.70
C ALA A 117 -50.42 -6.71 -38.39
N HIS A 118 -50.85 -7.92 -38.05
CA HIS A 118 -50.30 -8.68 -36.93
C HIS A 118 -48.88 -9.18 -37.21
N ALA A 119 -48.63 -9.71 -38.41
CA ALA A 119 -47.31 -10.16 -38.84
C ALA A 119 -46.30 -9.00 -38.86
N GLU A 120 -46.70 -7.83 -39.35
CA GLU A 120 -45.87 -6.61 -39.33
C GLU A 120 -45.53 -6.17 -37.90
N ARG A 121 -46.50 -6.18 -36.99
CA ARG A 121 -46.26 -5.89 -35.56
C ARG A 121 -45.31 -6.89 -34.91
N LEU A 122 -45.45 -8.17 -35.22
CA LEU A 122 -44.53 -9.21 -34.75
C LEU A 122 -43.12 -9.01 -35.32
N ALA A 123 -42.99 -8.70 -36.61
CA ALA A 123 -41.69 -8.43 -37.24
C ALA A 123 -40.99 -7.21 -36.60
N ALA A 124 -41.74 -6.14 -36.32
CA ALA A 124 -41.22 -4.97 -35.60
C ALA A 124 -40.79 -5.32 -34.16
N SER A 125 -41.55 -6.16 -33.45
CA SER A 125 -41.21 -6.63 -32.10
C SER A 125 -39.94 -7.49 -32.09
N VAL A 126 -39.82 -8.44 -33.02
CA VAL A 126 -38.65 -9.32 -33.16
C VAL A 126 -37.40 -8.51 -33.51
N THR A 127 -37.49 -7.56 -34.43
CA THR A 127 -36.33 -6.71 -34.80
C THR A 127 -35.91 -5.80 -33.65
N ASN A 128 -36.85 -5.24 -32.89
CA ASN A 128 -36.53 -4.44 -31.70
C ASN A 128 -35.87 -5.29 -30.60
N THR A 129 -36.45 -6.45 -30.27
CA THR A 129 -35.88 -7.35 -29.26
C THR A 129 -34.50 -7.88 -29.68
N ALA A 130 -34.30 -8.20 -30.96
CA ALA A 130 -32.98 -8.55 -31.48
C ALA A 130 -31.96 -7.41 -31.32
N GLY A 131 -32.37 -6.17 -31.60
CA GLY A 131 -31.53 -4.99 -31.36
C GLY A 131 -31.16 -4.80 -29.89
N LEU A 132 -32.11 -5.00 -28.97
CA LEU A 132 -31.85 -4.96 -27.53
C LEU A 132 -30.85 -6.05 -27.10
N VAL A 133 -31.03 -7.28 -27.55
CA VAL A 133 -30.12 -8.40 -27.25
C VAL A 133 -28.70 -8.12 -27.78
N ALA A 134 -28.57 -7.57 -28.99
CA ALA A 134 -27.27 -7.20 -29.54
C ALA A 134 -26.58 -6.12 -28.69
N ASN A 135 -27.31 -5.10 -28.25
CA ASN A 135 -26.78 -4.04 -27.39
C ASN A 135 -26.35 -4.57 -26.02
N GLU A 136 -27.18 -5.39 -25.36
CA GLU A 136 -26.84 -6.01 -24.08
C GLU A 136 -25.61 -6.94 -24.21
N SER A 137 -25.46 -7.63 -25.34
CA SER A 137 -24.28 -8.46 -25.60
C SER A 137 -22.99 -7.65 -25.74
N ILE A 138 -23.07 -6.44 -26.31
CA ILE A 138 -21.93 -5.51 -26.39
C ILE A 138 -21.57 -5.04 -24.98
N LEU A 139 -22.55 -4.55 -24.22
CA LEU A 139 -22.33 -4.08 -22.85
C LEU A 139 -21.74 -5.18 -21.96
N LEU A 140 -22.27 -6.40 -22.03
CA LEU A 140 -21.74 -7.54 -21.29
C LEU A 140 -20.26 -7.77 -21.61
N ARG A 141 -19.87 -7.68 -22.89
CA ARG A 141 -18.48 -7.81 -23.31
C ARG A 141 -17.61 -6.71 -22.73
N GLU A 142 -18.08 -5.46 -22.76
CA GLU A 142 -17.37 -4.31 -22.18
C GLU A 142 -17.16 -4.49 -20.66
N TYR A 143 -18.19 -4.93 -19.93
CA TYR A 143 -18.08 -5.22 -18.50
C TYR A 143 -17.11 -6.36 -18.20
N VAL A 144 -17.09 -7.40 -19.02
CA VAL A 144 -16.13 -8.51 -18.86
C VAL A 144 -14.70 -8.00 -19.08
N THR A 145 -14.47 -7.22 -20.13
CA THR A 145 -13.12 -6.67 -20.41
C THR A 145 -12.64 -5.73 -19.30
N GLU A 146 -13.53 -4.88 -18.79
CA GLU A 146 -13.19 -3.95 -17.70
C GLU A 146 -12.91 -4.70 -16.41
N ARG A 147 -13.73 -5.71 -16.07
CA ARG A 147 -13.49 -6.57 -14.91
C ARG A 147 -12.12 -7.25 -15.00
N ASP A 148 -11.77 -7.78 -16.16
CA ASP A 148 -10.51 -8.50 -16.33
C ASP A 148 -9.30 -7.55 -16.22
N ALA A 149 -9.41 -6.32 -16.76
CA ALA A 149 -8.40 -5.28 -16.58
C ALA A 149 -8.22 -4.90 -15.09
N LEU A 150 -9.31 -4.73 -14.35
CA LEU A 150 -9.26 -4.44 -12.91
C LEU A 150 -8.63 -5.58 -12.10
N LEU A 151 -8.87 -6.83 -12.49
CA LEU A 151 -8.24 -7.99 -11.85
C LEU A 151 -6.74 -8.03 -12.09
N GLU A 152 -6.29 -7.71 -13.30
CA GLU A 152 -4.86 -7.60 -13.64
C GLU A 152 -4.19 -6.47 -12.84
N GLU A 153 -4.83 -5.30 -12.78
CA GLU A 153 -4.33 -4.17 -11.98
C GLU A 153 -4.23 -4.53 -10.50
N ARG A 154 -5.27 -5.17 -9.93
CA ARG A 154 -5.25 -5.65 -8.55
C ARG A 154 -4.09 -6.62 -8.32
N ALA A 155 -3.86 -7.55 -9.25
CA ALA A 155 -2.75 -8.49 -9.15
C ALA A 155 -1.39 -7.78 -9.22
N SER A 156 -1.24 -6.73 -10.03
CA SER A 156 -0.04 -5.90 -10.06
C SER A 156 0.20 -5.20 -8.73
N ARG A 157 -0.82 -4.52 -8.19
CA ARG A 157 -0.70 -3.80 -6.91
C ARG A 157 -0.36 -4.72 -5.75
N LEU A 158 -0.87 -5.96 -5.74
CA LEU A 158 -0.51 -6.96 -4.73
C LEU A 158 0.97 -7.38 -4.81
N ARG A 159 1.55 -7.42 -6.02
CA ARG A 159 3.00 -7.65 -6.18
C ARG A 159 3.81 -6.49 -5.62
N ASP A 160 3.41 -5.26 -5.90
CA ASP A 160 4.08 -4.07 -5.37
C ASP A 160 4.07 -4.05 -3.83
N VAL A 161 2.93 -4.40 -3.21
CA VAL A 161 2.82 -4.52 -1.75
C VAL A 161 3.76 -5.60 -1.20
N ALA A 162 3.88 -6.73 -1.88
CA ALA A 162 4.80 -7.80 -1.47
C ALA A 162 6.27 -7.34 -1.54
N GLU A 163 6.66 -6.63 -2.61
CA GLU A 163 8.01 -6.08 -2.75
C GLU A 163 8.33 -5.05 -1.66
N ILE A 164 7.39 -4.12 -1.38
CA ILE A 164 7.55 -3.12 -0.31
C ILE A 164 7.68 -3.81 1.06
N THR A 165 6.94 -4.89 1.28
CA THR A 165 7.00 -5.65 2.53
C THR A 165 8.38 -6.31 2.71
N GLU A 166 8.93 -6.91 1.65
CA GLU A 166 10.28 -7.49 1.68
C GLU A 166 11.35 -6.42 1.95
N ASP A 167 11.26 -5.27 1.29
CA ASP A 167 12.18 -4.15 1.52
C ASP A 167 12.08 -3.61 2.96
N TYR A 168 10.87 -3.51 3.50
CA TYR A 168 10.63 -3.08 4.88
C TYR A 168 11.25 -4.04 5.90
N GLU A 169 11.07 -5.35 5.70
CA GLU A 169 11.69 -6.38 6.55
C GLU A 169 13.22 -6.32 6.47
N ALA A 170 13.79 -6.15 5.28
CA ALA A 170 15.24 -6.02 5.09
C ALA A 170 15.81 -4.79 5.82
N ILE A 171 15.11 -3.65 5.76
CA ILE A 171 15.50 -2.43 6.49
C ILE A 171 15.43 -2.66 8.00
N ASN A 172 14.37 -3.28 8.51
CA ASN A 172 14.24 -3.57 9.94
C ASN A 172 15.34 -4.50 10.45
N ALA A 173 15.68 -5.55 9.68
CA ALA A 173 16.79 -6.43 10.01
C ALA A 173 18.12 -5.65 10.04
N GLY A 174 18.36 -4.76 9.07
CA GLY A 174 19.54 -3.89 9.04
C GLY A 174 19.59 -2.92 10.23
N LEU A 175 18.46 -2.33 10.60
CA LEU A 175 18.36 -1.45 11.78
C LEU A 175 18.67 -2.20 13.06
N GLN A 176 18.12 -3.40 13.24
CA GLN A 176 18.38 -4.22 14.42
C GLN A 176 19.88 -4.57 14.51
N GLN A 177 20.50 -4.96 13.39
CA GLN A 177 21.94 -5.24 13.36
C GLN A 177 22.76 -4.02 13.78
N LEU A 178 22.42 -2.82 13.28
CA LEU A 178 23.13 -1.59 13.63
C LEU A 178 22.95 -1.22 15.12
N VAL A 179 21.77 -1.49 15.69
CA VAL A 179 21.52 -1.30 17.13
C VAL A 179 22.40 -2.25 17.95
N ASP A 180 22.44 -3.53 17.59
CA ASP A 180 23.25 -4.53 18.27
C ASP A 180 24.74 -4.19 18.19
N GLU A 181 25.23 -3.81 17.01
CA GLU A 181 26.63 -3.39 16.80
C GLU A 181 26.97 -2.13 17.62
N ARG A 182 26.08 -1.13 17.63
CA ARG A 182 26.24 0.08 18.46
C ARG A 182 26.37 -0.28 19.94
N ASP A 183 25.52 -1.17 20.44
CA ASP A 183 25.49 -1.52 21.86
C ASP A 183 26.69 -2.37 22.26
N GLN A 184 27.17 -3.26 21.37
CA GLN A 184 28.44 -3.96 21.53
C GLN A 184 29.62 -2.98 21.60
N LEU A 185 29.69 -2.01 20.69
CA LEU A 185 30.74 -0.99 20.69
C LEU A 185 30.71 -0.14 21.95
N ARG A 186 29.52 0.24 22.44
CA ARG A 186 29.37 0.97 23.71
C ARG A 186 29.86 0.15 24.90
N ALA A 187 29.53 -1.14 24.95
CA ALA A 187 30.02 -2.03 26.00
C ALA A 187 31.55 -2.14 25.96
N GLU A 188 32.13 -2.26 24.77
CA GLU A 188 33.59 -2.33 24.60
C GLU A 188 34.28 -1.01 24.97
N ILE A 189 33.74 0.15 24.58
CA ILE A 189 34.25 1.47 24.99
C ILE A 189 34.27 1.57 26.52
N ASN A 190 33.16 1.22 27.19
CA ASN A 190 33.09 1.24 28.64
C ASN A 190 34.12 0.30 29.27
N ARG A 191 34.30 -0.91 28.73
CA ARG A 191 35.31 -1.86 29.20
C ARG A 191 36.72 -1.27 29.08
N LEU A 192 37.09 -0.77 27.91
CA LEU A 192 38.40 -0.20 27.65
C LEU A 192 38.67 1.03 28.53
N GLN A 193 37.70 1.92 28.67
CA GLN A 193 37.83 3.15 29.44
C GLN A 193 37.95 2.87 30.94
N THR A 194 37.01 2.10 31.51
CA THR A 194 36.91 1.89 32.95
C THR A 194 37.93 0.88 33.47
N HIS A 195 38.14 -0.24 32.77
CA HIS A 195 38.97 -1.33 33.29
C HIS A 195 40.42 -1.28 32.82
N ILE A 196 40.74 -0.61 31.71
CA ILE A 196 42.09 -0.63 31.14
C ILE A 196 42.72 0.76 31.18
N TYR A 197 42.10 1.75 30.54
CA TYR A 197 42.70 3.06 30.35
C TYR A 197 42.82 3.85 31.66
N THR A 198 41.71 4.01 32.40
CA THR A 198 41.71 4.80 33.65
C THR A 198 42.77 4.33 34.65
N PRO A 199 42.85 3.04 35.03
CA PRO A 199 43.85 2.60 36.00
C PRO A 199 45.29 2.75 35.48
N LEU A 200 45.51 2.54 34.17
CA LEU A 200 46.82 2.73 33.57
C LEU A 200 47.23 4.20 33.57
N LYS A 201 46.31 5.10 33.19
CA LYS A 201 46.53 6.56 33.19
C LYS A 201 46.85 7.05 34.60
N ASP A 202 46.06 6.65 35.59
CA ASP A 202 46.27 7.04 36.98
C ASP A 202 47.67 6.64 37.47
N ARG A 203 48.13 5.44 37.09
CA ARG A 203 49.48 4.98 37.42
C ARG A 203 50.56 5.80 36.70
N ILE A 204 50.38 6.11 35.43
CA ILE A 204 51.32 6.93 34.66
C ILE A 204 51.41 8.35 35.24
N ASP A 205 50.26 8.97 35.53
CA ASP A 205 50.20 10.31 36.11
C ASP A 205 50.84 10.35 37.49
N GLN A 206 50.67 9.30 38.31
CA GLN A 206 51.37 9.17 39.59
C GLN A 206 52.89 9.18 39.42
N VAL A 207 53.42 8.42 38.45
CA VAL A 207 54.88 8.39 38.16
C VAL A 207 55.36 9.72 37.61
N ARG A 208 54.60 10.37 36.73
CA ARG A 208 54.95 11.69 36.18
C ARG A 208 55.05 12.76 37.25
N LEU A 209 54.06 12.79 38.16
CA LEU A 209 54.08 13.71 39.29
C LEU A 209 55.29 13.47 40.22
N GLN A 210 55.65 12.22 40.49
CA GLN A 210 56.85 11.88 41.27
C GLN A 210 58.14 12.39 40.62
N ALA A 211 58.18 12.47 39.29
CA ALA A 211 59.29 13.01 38.52
C ALA A 211 59.22 14.54 38.29
N GLY A 212 58.24 15.23 38.88
CA GLY A 212 58.04 16.69 38.69
C GLY A 212 57.46 17.08 37.33
N MET A 213 56.90 16.14 36.57
CA MET A 213 56.25 16.39 35.29
C MET A 213 54.74 16.61 35.47
N ALA A 214 54.14 17.42 34.58
CA ALA A 214 52.69 17.61 34.52
C ALA A 214 51.95 16.32 34.07
N LYS A 215 50.69 16.19 34.51
CA LYS A 215 49.78 15.09 34.13
C LYS A 215 49.49 15.08 32.64
N LEU A 216 49.15 13.90 32.11
CA LEU A 216 48.69 13.76 30.74
C LEU A 216 47.24 14.27 30.56
N PRO A 217 46.87 14.77 29.36
CA PRO A 217 45.48 15.06 29.00
C PRO A 217 44.56 13.87 29.22
N THR A 218 43.27 14.13 29.43
CA THR A 218 42.26 13.08 29.60
C THR A 218 41.75 12.57 28.26
N LEU A 219 41.16 11.36 28.23
CA LEU A 219 40.47 10.85 27.03
C LEU A 219 39.39 11.81 26.54
N GLN A 220 38.72 12.52 27.44
CA GLN A 220 37.71 13.49 27.07
C GLN A 220 38.32 14.67 26.30
N ASP A 221 39.46 15.19 26.78
CA ASP A 221 40.18 16.27 26.08
C ASP A 221 40.62 15.83 24.68
N GLU A 222 41.14 14.60 24.55
CA GLU A 222 41.54 14.03 23.27
C GLU A 222 40.34 13.80 22.33
N HIS A 223 39.22 13.32 22.87
CA HIS A 223 37.98 13.12 22.12
C HIS A 223 37.47 14.45 21.56
N ASP A 224 37.40 15.50 22.39
CA ASP A 224 36.88 16.80 22.00
C ASP A 224 37.79 17.49 20.98
N ALA A 225 39.12 17.27 21.07
CA ALA A 225 40.07 17.68 20.05
C ALA A 225 39.79 16.99 18.70
N ARG A 226 39.56 15.67 18.69
CA ARG A 226 39.23 14.91 17.47
C ARG A 226 37.89 15.31 16.87
N VAL A 227 36.86 15.53 17.70
CA VAL A 227 35.55 16.01 17.23
C VAL A 227 35.70 17.39 16.60
N SER A 228 36.46 18.28 17.23
CA SER A 228 36.74 19.61 16.69
C SER A 228 37.44 19.54 15.33
N GLU A 229 38.45 18.67 15.21
CA GLU A 229 39.16 18.41 13.96
C GLU A 229 38.21 17.87 12.88
N TYR A 230 37.41 16.85 13.20
CA TYR A 230 36.44 16.27 12.28
C TYR A 230 35.43 17.32 11.77
N LEU A 231 34.87 18.13 12.66
CA LEU A 231 33.96 19.21 12.27
C LEU A 231 34.64 20.27 11.40
N GLN A 232 35.92 20.54 11.64
CA GLN A 232 36.71 21.43 10.80
C GLN A 232 36.94 20.84 9.41
N GLN A 233 37.31 19.55 9.33
CA GLN A 233 37.49 18.83 8.06
C GLN A 233 36.18 18.77 7.24
N ARG A 234 35.04 18.59 7.91
CA ARG A 234 33.72 18.66 7.26
C ARG A 234 33.40 20.06 6.74
N ARG A 235 33.73 21.11 7.50
CA ARG A 235 33.55 22.52 7.08
C ARG A 235 34.46 22.90 5.91
N SER A 236 35.68 22.37 5.84
CA SER A 236 36.61 22.63 4.75
C SER A 236 36.32 21.81 3.49
N GLY A 237 35.31 20.93 3.51
CA GLY A 237 34.96 20.07 2.39
C GLY A 237 35.97 18.94 2.13
N ALA A 238 36.84 18.62 3.09
CA ALA A 238 37.86 17.59 2.92
C ALA A 238 37.34 16.15 3.00
N ILE A 239 36.09 15.95 3.46
CA ILE A 239 35.46 14.62 3.66
C ILE A 239 34.11 14.51 2.92
N LEU A 240 33.91 15.28 1.85
CA LEU A 240 32.79 15.09 0.89
C LEU A 240 33.36 14.72 -0.47
#